data_AF-A0A2T2SYS0-F1
#
_entry.id   AF-A0A2T2SYS0-F1
#
_cell.length_a   1.000
_cell.length_b   1.000
_cell.length_c   1.000
_cell.angle_alpha   90.00
_cell.angle_beta   90.00
_cell.angle_gamma   90.00
#
_symmetry.space_group_name_H-M   'P 1'
#
loop_
_entity.id
_entity.type
_entity.pdbx_description
1 polymer ?
#
loop_
_entity_poly.entity_id
_entity_poly.type
_entity_poly.pdbx_seq_one_letter_code
_entity_poly.pdbx_strand_id
1 'polypeptide(L)'
;MHIGLIYDTFDAYPWSDDAPPDADAEYEPEETVDTLAAAMKHLGHTPVHVGTPFDLREELDAGLTLDAALNIAEAAHSRNREAYAPILLEMAGVPCLGSDALTLSVTLDKAWTKDLVAAADVPTPSHRVCSGAADVDPEDLPPFPLFVKPRHEGTS
;
A
#
# COMPACT_ATOMS: atom_id res chain seq x y z
N MET A 1 17.92 0.17 -18.63
CA MET A 1 16.45 0.18 -18.51
C MET A 1 16.04 1.46 -17.80
N HIS A 2 14.97 2.10 -18.24
CA HIS A 2 14.27 3.14 -17.52
C HIS A 2 13.34 2.46 -16.51
N ILE A 3 13.65 2.61 -15.22
CA ILE A 3 12.90 1.98 -14.13
C ILE A 3 12.10 3.07 -13.42
N GLY A 4 10.77 3.00 -13.49
CA GLY A 4 9.90 3.90 -12.75
C GLY A 4 10.02 3.65 -11.25
N LEU A 5 10.13 4.70 -10.46
CA LEU A 5 10.02 4.66 -9.01
C LEU A 5 8.75 5.40 -8.62
N ILE A 6 7.77 4.65 -8.09
CA ILE A 6 6.47 5.14 -7.65
C ILE A 6 6.47 5.12 -6.13
N TYR A 7 6.13 6.24 -5.50
CA TYR A 7 6.30 6.48 -4.07
C TYR A 7 5.36 7.59 -3.59
N ASP A 8 5.10 7.59 -2.28
CA ASP A 8 4.43 8.69 -1.59
C ASP A 8 5.38 9.28 -0.55
N THR A 9 5.61 10.59 -0.59
CA THR A 9 6.29 11.34 0.47
C THR A 9 5.28 11.88 1.49
N PHE A 10 5.75 12.32 2.66
CA PHE A 10 4.88 12.87 3.71
C PHE A 10 3.97 14.04 3.26
N ASP A 11 4.36 14.75 2.19
CA ASP A 11 3.60 15.85 1.59
C ASP A 11 2.76 15.45 0.36
N ALA A 12 2.70 14.16 0.01
CA ALA A 12 2.04 13.66 -1.19
C ALA A 12 0.52 13.87 -1.19
N TYR A 13 -0.12 13.88 -0.02
CA TYR A 13 -1.58 13.99 0.09
C TYR A 13 -2.01 15.10 1.06
N PRO A 14 -3.09 15.84 0.74
CA PRO A 14 -3.65 16.81 1.67
C PRO A 14 -4.42 16.09 2.77
N TRP A 15 -4.01 16.30 4.02
CA TRP A 15 -4.73 15.82 5.19
C TRP A 15 -5.64 16.91 5.76
N SER A 16 -6.83 16.52 6.22
CA SER A 16 -7.71 17.43 6.95
C SER A 16 -7.20 17.67 8.37
N ASP A 17 -7.56 18.79 8.99
CA ASP A 17 -7.26 19.06 10.40
C ASP A 17 -7.81 17.99 11.37
N ASP A 18 -8.85 17.26 10.94
CA ASP A 18 -9.46 16.14 11.69
C ASP A 18 -8.77 14.77 11.44
N ALA A 19 -7.73 14.73 10.60
CA ALA A 19 -7.01 13.49 10.33
C ALA A 19 -6.20 13.04 11.56
N PRO A 20 -5.99 11.72 11.75
CA PRO A 20 -5.06 11.22 12.75
C PRO A 20 -3.67 11.86 12.58
N PRO A 21 -2.93 12.11 13.68
CA PRO A 21 -1.60 12.73 13.61
C PRO A 21 -0.55 11.85 12.90
N ASP A 22 -0.86 10.58 12.69
CA ASP A 22 -0.06 9.54 12.04
C ASP A 22 -0.71 9.05 10.73
N ALA A 23 -1.56 9.87 10.10
CA ALA A 23 -2.26 9.49 8.87
C ALA A 23 -1.31 9.20 7.69
N ASP A 24 -0.09 9.75 7.72
CA ASP A 24 0.98 9.57 6.75
C ASP A 24 2.08 8.60 7.21
N ALA A 25 1.82 7.79 8.26
CA ALA A 25 2.81 6.89 8.83
C ALA A 25 3.40 5.87 7.85
N GLU A 26 2.70 5.58 6.76
CA GLU A 26 3.10 4.66 5.70
C GLU A 26 3.96 5.30 4.61
N TYR A 27 4.14 6.63 4.64
CA TYR A 27 4.84 7.34 3.59
C TYR A 27 6.33 7.44 3.87
N GLU A 28 7.08 7.66 2.80
CA GLU A 28 8.54 7.55 2.84
C GLU A 28 9.20 8.94 2.91
N PRO A 29 10.29 9.09 3.67
CA PRO A 29 11.13 10.27 3.54
C PRO A 29 11.81 10.28 2.17
N GLU A 30 12.15 11.48 1.67
CA GLU A 30 12.93 11.64 0.43
C GLU A 30 14.23 10.82 0.46
N GLU A 31 14.84 10.64 1.64
CA GLU A 31 16.05 9.82 1.80
C GLU A 31 15.87 8.36 1.36
N THR A 32 14.70 7.75 1.63
CA THR A 32 14.40 6.39 1.15
C THR A 32 14.34 6.36 -0.38
N VAL A 33 13.64 7.33 -0.98
CA VAL A 33 13.48 7.46 -2.43
C VAL A 33 14.84 7.63 -3.12
N ASP A 34 15.68 8.51 -2.60
CA ASP A 34 17.04 8.76 -3.10
C ASP A 34 17.93 7.52 -2.97
N THR A 35 17.81 6.79 -1.87
CA THR A 35 18.55 5.54 -1.64
C THR A 35 18.18 4.47 -2.66
N LEU A 36 16.89 4.29 -2.94
CA LEU A 36 16.40 3.35 -3.95
C LEU A 36 16.85 3.76 -5.36
N ALA A 37 16.74 5.04 -5.71
CA ALA A 37 17.22 5.56 -6.98
C ALA A 37 18.73 5.36 -7.16
N ALA A 38 19.53 5.56 -6.10
CA ALA A 38 20.96 5.30 -6.10
C ALA A 38 21.27 3.80 -6.29
N ALA A 39 20.52 2.91 -5.64
CA ALA A 39 20.66 1.47 -5.83
C ALA A 39 20.36 1.05 -7.28
N MET A 40 19.30 1.59 -7.90
CA MET A 40 19.00 1.34 -9.32
C MET A 40 20.13 1.83 -10.25
N LYS A 41 20.67 3.03 -9.99
CA LYS A 41 21.84 3.56 -10.73
C LYS A 41 23.05 2.64 -10.59
N HIS A 42 23.32 2.15 -9.38
CA HIS A 42 24.44 1.24 -9.11
C HIS A 42 24.32 -0.08 -9.90
N LEU A 43 23.08 -0.57 -10.10
CA LEU A 43 22.79 -1.75 -10.93
C LEU A 43 22.84 -1.48 -12.44
N GLY A 44 23.17 -0.25 -12.87
CA GLY A 44 23.25 0.12 -14.30
C GLY A 44 21.90 0.45 -14.93
N HIS A 45 20.92 0.86 -14.12
CA HIS A 45 19.61 1.30 -14.60
C HIS A 45 19.45 2.83 -14.47
N THR A 46 18.49 3.38 -15.20
CA THR A 46 18.13 4.79 -15.13
C THR A 46 16.83 4.91 -14.32
N PRO A 47 16.88 5.35 -13.06
CA PRO A 47 15.66 5.59 -12.30
C PRO A 47 14.91 6.79 -12.89
N VAL A 48 13.59 6.64 -13.00
CA VAL A 48 12.65 7.69 -13.37
C VAL A 48 11.77 7.92 -12.15
N HIS A 49 11.92 9.07 -11.50
CA HIS A 49 11.06 9.44 -10.38
C HIS A 49 9.69 9.81 -10.95
N VAL A 50 8.65 9.06 -10.56
CA VAL A 50 7.29 9.27 -11.05
C VAL A 50 6.44 10.01 -10.01
N GLY A 51 6.62 9.69 -8.72
CA GLY A 51 5.77 10.21 -7.65
C GLY A 51 4.64 9.24 -7.32
N THR A 52 3.46 9.78 -7.01
CA THR A 52 2.29 9.02 -6.56
C THR A 52 1.66 8.20 -7.69
N PRO A 53 0.72 7.28 -7.39
CA PRO A 53 -0.07 6.61 -8.42
C PRO A 53 -0.90 7.59 -9.27
N PHE A 54 -1.22 8.78 -8.76
CA PHE A 54 -1.95 9.81 -9.52
C PHE A 54 -1.03 10.49 -10.54
N ASP A 55 0.21 10.81 -10.15
CA ASP A 55 1.23 11.32 -11.06
C ASP A 55 1.55 10.29 -12.15
N LEU A 56 1.68 9.01 -11.77
CA LEU A 56 1.87 7.91 -12.71
C LEU A 56 0.78 7.88 -13.79
N ARG A 57 -0.49 8.01 -13.40
CA ARG A 57 -1.60 8.05 -14.37
C ARG A 57 -1.42 9.20 -15.35
N GLU A 58 -1.12 10.40 -14.85
CA GLU A 58 -0.97 11.60 -15.68
C GLU A 58 0.23 11.51 -16.62
N GLU A 59 1.37 11.01 -16.14
CA GLU A 59 2.58 10.79 -16.94
C GLU A 59 2.39 9.70 -18.00
N LEU A 60 1.70 8.59 -17.68
CA LEU A 60 1.33 7.56 -18.66
C LEU A 60 0.43 8.13 -19.76
N ASP A 61 -0.57 8.94 -19.39
CA ASP A 61 -1.44 9.64 -20.35
C ASP A 61 -0.66 10.64 -21.22
N ALA A 62 0.42 11.24 -20.67
CA ALA A 62 1.34 12.12 -21.37
C ALA A 62 2.36 11.38 -22.26
N GLY A 63 2.38 10.05 -22.24
CA GLY A 63 3.24 9.22 -23.08
C GLY A 63 4.54 8.77 -22.41
N LEU A 64 4.61 8.76 -21.08
CA LEU A 64 5.71 8.15 -20.33
C LEU A 64 5.88 6.68 -20.77
N THR A 65 7.13 6.29 -20.99
CA THR A 65 7.50 4.91 -21.30
C THR A 65 8.53 4.40 -20.29
N LEU A 66 8.27 3.21 -19.75
CA LEU A 66 9.11 2.56 -18.75
C LEU A 66 9.38 1.12 -19.18
N ASP A 67 10.57 0.61 -18.87
CA ASP A 67 10.91 -0.80 -19.12
C ASP A 67 10.38 -1.71 -18.00
N ALA A 68 10.35 -1.18 -16.77
CA ALA A 68 9.77 -1.80 -15.58
C ALA A 68 9.55 -0.71 -14.50
N ALA A 69 8.93 -1.09 -13.38
CA ALA A 69 8.71 -0.18 -12.26
C ALA A 69 8.93 -0.85 -10.90
N LEU A 70 9.40 -0.08 -9.92
CA LEU A 70 9.38 -0.41 -8.50
C LEU A 70 8.32 0.46 -7.83
N ASN A 71 7.32 -0.19 -7.23
CA ASN A 71 6.30 0.47 -6.44
C ASN A 71 6.60 0.36 -4.96
N ILE A 72 6.66 1.50 -4.29
CA ILE A 72 6.66 1.63 -2.83
C ILE A 72 5.56 2.60 -2.35
N ALA A 73 4.64 2.99 -3.24
CA ALA A 73 3.50 3.82 -2.87
C ALA A 73 2.39 2.98 -2.21
N GLU A 74 1.75 3.58 -1.21
CA GLU A 74 0.57 3.05 -0.53
C GLU A 74 -0.71 3.81 -0.89
N ALA A 75 -0.60 5.07 -1.33
CA ALA A 75 -1.69 6.01 -1.52
C ALA A 75 -2.58 6.19 -0.27
N ALA A 76 -3.81 6.68 -0.45
CA ALA A 76 -4.70 7.04 0.65
C ALA A 76 -6.18 6.70 0.41
N HIS A 77 -6.96 6.72 1.50
CA HIS A 77 -8.43 6.81 1.53
C HIS A 77 -9.23 5.66 0.90
N SER A 78 -8.62 4.50 0.66
CA SER A 78 -9.29 3.33 0.09
C SER A 78 -8.70 2.04 0.63
N ARG A 79 -9.54 1.01 0.75
CA ARG A 79 -9.07 -0.35 1.06
C ARG A 79 -8.26 -1.00 -0.06
N ASN A 80 -8.21 -0.38 -1.25
CA ASN A 80 -7.45 -0.84 -2.41
C ASN A 80 -6.30 0.12 -2.75
N ARG A 81 -5.94 1.04 -1.85
CA ARG A 81 -5.01 2.14 -2.13
C ARG A 81 -3.66 1.67 -2.67
N GLU A 82 -3.08 0.62 -2.09
CA GLU A 82 -1.80 0.03 -2.52
C GLU A 82 -1.86 -0.58 -3.92
N ALA A 83 -3.06 -0.92 -4.41
CA ALA A 83 -3.23 -1.55 -5.72
C ALA A 83 -3.22 -0.52 -6.86
N TYR A 84 -3.27 0.79 -6.60
CA TYR A 84 -3.42 1.80 -7.66
C TYR A 84 -2.27 1.79 -8.67
N ALA A 85 -1.03 1.87 -8.19
CA ALA A 85 0.15 1.84 -9.06
C ALA A 85 0.24 0.54 -9.89
N PRO A 86 0.17 -0.67 -9.30
CA PRO A 86 0.27 -1.91 -10.07
C PRO A 86 -0.88 -2.07 -11.07
N ILE A 87 -2.11 -1.61 -10.77
CA ILE A 87 -3.20 -1.62 -11.76
C ILE A 87 -2.85 -0.75 -12.97
N LEU A 88 -2.37 0.48 -12.74
CA LEU A 88 -2.00 1.40 -13.82
C LEU A 88 -0.85 0.84 -14.67
N LEU A 89 0.17 0.27 -14.02
CA LEU A 89 1.31 -0.36 -14.69
C LEU A 89 0.88 -1.60 -15.50
N GLU A 90 0.01 -2.45 -14.94
CA GLU A 90 -0.54 -3.62 -15.64
C GLU A 90 -1.34 -3.20 -16.88
N MET A 91 -2.19 -2.18 -16.75
CA MET A 91 -2.94 -1.60 -17.88
C MET A 91 -2.02 -1.03 -18.97
N ALA A 92 -0.89 -0.43 -18.57
CA ALA A 92 0.13 0.10 -19.49
C ALA A 92 1.05 -0.98 -20.08
N GLY A 93 0.95 -2.24 -19.63
CA GLY A 93 1.84 -3.32 -20.03
C GLY A 93 3.26 -3.18 -19.48
N VAL A 94 3.45 -2.42 -18.40
CA VAL A 94 4.74 -2.22 -17.73
C VAL A 94 4.87 -3.23 -16.58
N PRO A 95 5.91 -4.07 -16.54
CA PRO A 95 6.10 -5.00 -15.43
C PRO A 95 6.45 -4.26 -14.14
N CYS A 96 5.73 -4.57 -13.05
CA CYS A 96 5.97 -4.03 -11.72
C CYS A 96 6.70 -5.06 -10.85
N LEU A 97 7.73 -4.63 -10.13
CA LEU A 97 8.38 -5.42 -9.09
C LEU A 97 7.47 -5.48 -7.86
N GLY A 98 7.45 -6.65 -7.20
CA GLY A 98 6.67 -6.88 -5.98
C GLY A 98 5.37 -7.63 -6.24
N SER A 99 4.42 -7.46 -5.33
CA SER A 99 3.09 -8.07 -5.39
C SER A 99 2.22 -7.42 -6.47
N ASP A 100 1.31 -8.20 -7.06
CA ASP A 100 0.30 -7.66 -7.98
C ASP A 100 -0.83 -6.93 -7.22
N ALA A 101 -1.70 -6.28 -8.00
CA ALA A 101 -2.83 -5.51 -7.48
C ALA A 101 -3.78 -6.34 -6.60
N LEU A 102 -4.09 -7.57 -7.03
CA LEU A 102 -4.98 -8.46 -6.28
C LEU A 102 -4.38 -8.81 -4.91
N THR A 103 -3.09 -9.18 -4.91
CA THR A 103 -2.37 -9.54 -3.70
C THR A 103 -2.35 -8.36 -2.74
N LEU A 104 -1.96 -7.17 -3.19
CA LEU A 104 -1.91 -5.97 -2.34
C LEU A 104 -3.29 -5.60 -1.76
N SER A 105 -4.34 -5.58 -2.60
CA SER A 105 -5.72 -5.35 -2.14
C SER A 105 -6.17 -6.35 -1.07
N VAL A 106 -5.79 -7.63 -1.21
CA VAL A 106 -6.14 -8.65 -0.23
C VAL A 106 -5.31 -8.47 1.04
N THR A 107 -3.99 -8.31 0.93
CA THR A 107 -3.06 -8.26 2.07
C THR A 107 -3.24 -7.03 2.95
N LEU A 108 -3.69 -5.91 2.36
CA LEU A 108 -4.07 -4.72 3.12
C LEU A 108 -5.30 -4.98 3.99
N ASP A 109 -6.24 -5.81 3.53
CA ASP A 109 -7.42 -6.18 4.29
C ASP A 109 -7.17 -7.38 5.20
N LYS A 110 -6.90 -7.09 6.47
CA LYS A 110 -6.57 -8.11 7.47
C LYS A 110 -7.67 -9.13 7.69
N ALA A 111 -8.94 -8.79 7.50
CA ALA A 111 -10.03 -9.75 7.67
C ALA A 111 -10.07 -10.74 6.49
N TRP A 112 -10.06 -10.23 5.26
CA TRP A 112 -10.02 -11.10 4.07
C TRP A 112 -8.75 -11.93 3.99
N THR A 113 -7.60 -11.35 4.34
CA THR A 113 -6.34 -12.10 4.44
C THR A 113 -6.48 -13.26 5.43
N LYS A 114 -7.04 -13.01 6.62
CA LYS A 114 -7.22 -14.07 7.63
C LYS A 114 -8.17 -15.16 7.15
N ASP A 115 -9.27 -14.80 6.51
CA ASP A 115 -10.22 -15.77 5.96
C ASP A 115 -9.58 -16.65 4.89
N LEU A 116 -8.79 -16.06 3.98
CA LEU A 116 -8.07 -16.80 2.93
C LEU A 116 -6.97 -17.71 3.52
N VAL A 117 -6.20 -17.20 4.48
CA VAL A 117 -5.15 -17.97 5.18
C VAL A 117 -5.76 -19.15 5.93
N ALA A 118 -6.87 -18.94 6.64
CA ALA A 118 -7.58 -20.01 7.34
C ALA A 118 -8.17 -21.04 6.36
N ALA A 119 -8.74 -20.60 5.23
CA ALA A 119 -9.26 -21.48 4.19
C ALA A 119 -8.16 -22.32 3.51
N ALA A 120 -6.91 -21.87 3.57
CA ALA A 120 -5.73 -22.61 3.12
C ALA A 120 -5.10 -23.50 4.21
N ASP A 121 -5.81 -23.75 5.31
CA ASP A 121 -5.34 -24.53 6.47
C ASP A 121 -4.07 -23.97 7.15
N VAL A 122 -3.78 -22.68 6.95
CA VAL A 122 -2.67 -21.99 7.62
C VAL A 122 -3.18 -21.39 8.94
N PRO A 123 -2.52 -21.66 10.09
CA PRO A 123 -2.97 -21.13 11.38
C PRO A 123 -2.98 -19.59 11.42
N THR A 124 -4.10 -19.03 11.86
CA THR A 124 -4.25 -17.58 12.11
C THR A 124 -5.10 -17.33 13.36
N PRO A 125 -4.85 -16.26 14.15
CA PRO A 125 -5.68 -15.97 15.30
C PRO A 125 -7.12 -15.69 14.90
N SER A 126 -8.07 -16.28 15.64
CA SER A 126 -9.50 -15.96 15.54
C SER A 126 -9.72 -14.45 15.60
N HIS A 127 -10.68 -13.96 14.82
CA HIS A 127 -10.91 -12.53 14.72
C HIS A 127 -12.40 -12.21 14.56
N ARG A 128 -12.72 -10.95 14.83
CA ARG A 128 -14.04 -10.35 14.60
C ARG A 128 -13.82 -8.96 14.00
N VAL A 129 -14.67 -8.58 13.05
CA VAL A 129 -14.70 -7.22 12.50
C VAL A 129 -15.85 -6.47 13.17
N CYS A 130 -15.56 -5.29 13.71
CA CYS A 130 -16.53 -4.39 14.29
C CYS A 130 -16.43 -3.05 13.54
N SER A 131 -17.55 -2.51 13.06
CA SER A 131 -17.57 -1.24 12.32
C SER A 131 -17.66 -0.04 13.26
N GLY A 132 -18.07 -0.26 14.50
CA GLY A 132 -18.09 0.75 15.56
C GLY A 132 -18.33 0.15 16.94
N ALA A 133 -18.34 0.99 17.96
CA ALA A 133 -18.49 0.57 19.35
C ALA A 133 -19.81 -0.18 19.62
N ALA A 134 -20.89 0.14 18.88
CA ALA A 134 -22.18 -0.52 19.02
C ALA A 134 -22.19 -1.99 18.57
N ASP A 135 -21.20 -2.41 17.75
CA ASP A 135 -21.05 -3.80 17.31
C ASP A 135 -20.31 -4.67 18.33
N VAL A 136 -19.80 -4.06 19.41
CA VAL A 136 -19.03 -4.74 20.45
C VAL A 136 -19.95 -5.06 21.64
N ASP A 137 -20.30 -6.32 21.77
CA ASP A 137 -20.95 -6.85 22.98
C ASP A 137 -19.88 -7.35 23.97
N PRO A 138 -19.71 -6.69 25.14
CA PRO A 138 -18.72 -7.11 26.15
C PRO A 138 -18.96 -8.51 26.71
N GLU A 139 -20.19 -9.02 26.68
CA GLU A 139 -20.54 -10.35 27.19
C GLU A 139 -20.17 -11.47 26.22
N ASP A 140 -19.96 -11.14 24.94
CA ASP A 140 -19.60 -12.07 23.86
C ASP A 140 -18.11 -11.95 23.43
N LEU A 141 -17.28 -11.29 24.24
CA LEU A 141 -15.84 -11.19 23.99
C LEU A 141 -15.08 -12.45 24.45
N PRO A 142 -14.06 -12.88 23.69
CA PRO A 142 -13.17 -13.94 24.14
C PRO A 142 -12.35 -13.51 25.38
N PRO A 143 -11.76 -14.47 26.11
CA PRO A 143 -10.92 -14.17 27.27
C PRO A 143 -9.76 -13.25 26.93
N PHE A 144 -9.48 -12.29 27.81
CA PHE A 144 -8.37 -11.35 27.67
C PHE A 144 -6.99 -12.02 27.87
N PRO A 145 -5.91 -11.48 27.26
CA PRO A 145 -5.86 -10.21 26.50
C PRO A 145 -6.35 -10.31 25.05
N LEU A 146 -6.90 -9.20 24.53
CA LEU A 146 -7.32 -9.04 23.15
C LEU A 146 -6.51 -7.93 22.47
N PHE A 147 -6.34 -8.03 21.15
CA PHE A 147 -5.72 -6.99 20.32
C PHE A 147 -6.78 -6.32 19.44
N VAL A 148 -6.75 -4.99 19.40
CA VAL A 148 -7.54 -4.16 18.49
C VAL A 148 -6.60 -3.51 17.50
N LYS A 149 -6.95 -3.52 16.21
CA LYS A 149 -6.18 -2.87 15.16
C LYS A 149 -7.06 -2.42 14.00
N PRO A 150 -6.71 -1.34 13.28
CA PRO A 150 -7.39 -0.97 12.07
C PRO A 150 -7.34 -2.09 11.02
N ARG A 151 -8.46 -2.27 10.31
CA ARG A 151 -8.59 -3.34 9.31
C ARG A 151 -7.64 -3.14 8.13
N HIS A 152 -7.45 -1.89 7.71
CA HIS A 152 -6.74 -1.52 6.49
C HIS A 152 -5.51 -0.62 6.73
N GLU A 153 -4.95 -0.52 7.94
CA GLU A 153 -3.72 0.28 8.17
C GLU A 153 -2.54 -0.61 8.58
N GLY A 154 -1.32 -0.25 8.19
CA GLY A 154 -0.08 -0.83 8.67
C GLY A 154 0.53 0.02 9.79
N THR A 155 1.85 -0.09 9.93
CA THR A 155 2.73 0.67 10.86
C THR A 155 2.22 0.82 12.30
N SER A 156 2.77 0.00 13.22
CA SER A 156 2.37 -0.07 14.64
C SER A 156 3.53 -0.30 15.58
#